data_AF-H2CYV8-F1
#
_entry.id   AF-H2CYV8-F1
#
_cell.length_a   1.000
_cell.length_b   1.000
_cell.length_c   1.000
_cell.angle_alpha   90.00
_cell.angle_beta   90.00
_cell.angle_gamma   90.00
#
_symmetry.space_group_name_H-M   'P 1'
#
loop_
_entity.id
_entity.type
_entity.pdbx_description
1 polymer ?
#
loop_
_entity_poly.entity_id
_entity_poly.type
_entity_poly.pdbx_seq_one_letter_code
_entity_poly.pdbx_strand_id
1 'polypeptide(L)'
;FFALFASILVLLPLGWHIRSRNVGTIMLSIYLFFGNLDNFVNSVAWWSTTANKAPGFCEISIRLRHALYIAIPASNLVIARKLESIASTRQVRTTAAEHKKSVITDLLISVGLPVLYVSLMIVNQTSRYSIIEQVGCWPYLYLSWVWVLLVAFPVIIVSFASAVY
;
A
#
# COMPACT_ATOMS: atom_id res chain seq x y z
N PHE A 1 -9.16 -18.61 2.24
CA PHE A 1 -9.27 -19.28 0.93
C PHE A 1 -9.52 -18.29 -0.22
N PHE A 2 -10.55 -17.44 -0.16
CA PHE A 2 -10.84 -16.42 -1.19
C PHE A 2 -9.69 -15.44 -1.50
N ALA A 3 -8.88 -15.08 -0.50
CA ALA A 3 -7.72 -14.20 -0.69
C ALA A 3 -6.67 -14.74 -1.69
N LEU A 4 -6.52 -16.07 -1.81
CA LEU A 4 -5.58 -16.67 -2.75
C LEU A 4 -6.04 -16.44 -4.19
N PHE A 5 -7.31 -16.70 -4.47
CA PHE A 5 -7.92 -16.40 -5.78
C PHE A 5 -7.86 -14.91 -6.11
N ALA A 6 -8.15 -14.04 -5.14
CA ALA A 6 -8.04 -12.60 -5.32
C ALA A 6 -6.60 -12.17 -5.67
N SER A 7 -5.58 -12.76 -5.04
CA SER A 7 -4.18 -12.45 -5.34
C SER A 7 -3.81 -12.76 -6.79
N ILE A 8 -4.26 -13.90 -7.31
CA ILE A 8 -4.02 -14.32 -8.70
C ILE A 8 -4.79 -13.41 -9.67
N LEU A 9 -6.03 -13.07 -9.33
CA LEU A 9 -6.87 -12.23 -10.18
C LEU A 9 -6.30 -10.81 -10.34
N VAL A 10 -5.68 -10.26 -9.30
CA VAL A 10 -5.03 -8.94 -9.31
C VAL A 10 -3.80 -8.88 -10.23
N LEU A 11 -3.13 -10.01 -10.49
CA LEU A 11 -2.00 -10.10 -11.42
C LEU A 11 -2.43 -10.11 -12.90
N LEU A 12 -3.67 -10.51 -13.19
CA LEU A 12 -4.18 -10.68 -14.54
C LEU A 12 -4.16 -9.38 -15.39
N PRO A 13 -4.58 -8.20 -14.88
CA PRO A 13 -4.50 -6.95 -15.63
C PRO A 13 -3.10 -6.33 -15.67
N LEU A 14 -2.13 -6.89 -14.92
CA LEU A 14 -0.82 -6.26 -14.68
C LEU A 14 -0.01 -6.15 -15.99
N GLY A 15 -0.08 -7.16 -16.86
CA GLY A 15 0.59 -7.12 -18.18
C GLY A 15 0.05 -6.02 -19.10
N TRP A 16 -1.25 -5.76 -19.07
CA TRP A 16 -1.89 -4.68 -19.84
C TRP A 16 -1.51 -3.30 -19.28
N HIS A 17 -1.47 -3.15 -17.96
CA HIS A 17 -1.07 -1.90 -17.30
C HIS A 17 0.41 -1.57 -17.51
N ILE A 18 1.30 -2.57 -17.55
CA ILE A 18 2.72 -2.38 -17.92
C ILE A 18 2.81 -1.78 -19.33
N ARG A 19 2.02 -2.28 -20.29
CA ARG A 19 2.01 -1.75 -21.65
C ARG A 19 1.50 -0.30 -21.72
N SER A 20 0.53 0.04 -20.89
CA SER A 20 -0.01 1.39 -20.75
C SER A 20 0.91 2.35 -19.96
N ARG A 21 2.01 1.84 -19.37
CA ARG A 21 2.94 2.60 -18.51
C ARG A 21 2.23 3.34 -17.37
N ASN A 22 1.14 2.77 -16.86
CA ASN A 22 0.40 3.37 -15.74
C ASN A 22 1.02 2.91 -14.42
N VAL A 23 1.95 3.71 -13.89
CA VAL A 23 2.70 3.41 -12.65
C VAL A 23 1.76 3.22 -11.47
N GLY A 24 0.72 4.05 -11.35
CA GLY A 24 -0.22 4.00 -10.23
C GLY A 24 -0.97 2.67 -10.15
N THR A 25 -1.49 2.16 -11.27
CA THR A 25 -2.18 0.86 -11.28
C THR A 25 -1.23 -0.31 -11.08
N ILE A 26 -0.02 -0.26 -11.64
CA ILE A 26 1.00 -1.30 -11.44
C ILE A 26 1.35 -1.42 -9.95
N MET A 27 1.63 -0.28 -9.30
CA MET A 27 1.97 -0.26 -7.87
C MET A 27 0.80 -0.74 -7.01
N LEU A 28 -0.42 -0.26 -7.29
CA LEU A 28 -1.62 -0.73 -6.62
C LEU A 28 -1.78 -2.25 -6.72
N SER A 29 -1.65 -2.82 -7.92
CA SER A 29 -1.74 -4.28 -8.11
C SER A 29 -0.67 -5.05 -7.33
N ILE A 30 0.57 -4.56 -7.30
CA ILE A 30 1.66 -5.19 -6.54
C ILE A 30 1.34 -5.19 -5.04
N TYR A 31 0.91 -4.05 -4.50
CA TYR A 31 0.53 -3.93 -3.10
C TYR A 31 -0.65 -4.84 -2.74
N LEU A 32 -1.71 -4.86 -3.57
CA LEU A 32 -2.86 -5.75 -3.35
C LEU A 32 -2.46 -7.23 -3.43
N PHE A 33 -1.56 -7.61 -4.34
CA PHE A 33 -1.06 -8.98 -4.42
C PHE A 33 -0.40 -9.41 -3.10
N PHE A 34 0.55 -8.63 -2.61
CA PHE A 34 1.24 -8.92 -1.35
C PHE A 34 0.28 -8.92 -0.15
N GLY A 35 -0.67 -7.98 -0.09
CA GLY A 35 -1.66 -7.93 0.98
C GLY A 35 -2.63 -9.11 1.01
N ASN A 36 -3.03 -9.62 -0.16
CA ASN A 36 -3.87 -10.81 -0.24
C ASN A 36 -3.09 -12.09 0.09
N LEU A 37 -1.82 -12.18 -0.34
CA LEU A 37 -0.94 -13.29 0.00
C LEU A 37 -0.69 -13.35 1.52
N ASP A 38 -0.43 -12.20 2.14
CA ASP A 38 -0.27 -12.07 3.58
C ASP A 38 -1.50 -12.54 4.35
N ASN A 39 -2.71 -12.09 3.96
CA ASN A 39 -3.95 -12.55 4.58
C ASN A 39 -4.16 -14.05 4.41
N PHE A 40 -3.84 -14.61 3.24
CA PHE A 40 -3.95 -16.04 3.01
C PHE A 40 -3.04 -16.85 3.95
N VAL A 41 -1.77 -16.49 4.03
CA VAL A 41 -0.79 -17.18 4.90
C VAL A 41 -1.20 -17.05 6.37
N ASN A 42 -1.61 -15.86 6.80
CA ASN A 42 -2.04 -15.61 8.18
C ASN A 42 -3.25 -16.47 8.57
N SER A 43 -4.31 -16.51 7.75
CA SER A 43 -5.51 -17.32 8.04
C SER A 43 -5.22 -18.82 8.03
N VAL A 44 -4.28 -19.31 7.21
CA VAL A 44 -3.93 -20.74 7.16
C VAL A 44 -3.04 -21.14 8.35
N ALA A 45 -2.01 -20.35 8.65
CA ALA A 45 -1.06 -20.70 9.70
C ALA A 45 -1.66 -20.61 11.12
N TRP A 46 -2.60 -19.69 11.34
CA TRP A 46 -3.25 -19.44 12.64
C TRP A 46 -4.74 -19.82 12.66
N TRP A 47 -5.15 -20.81 11.86
CA TRP A 47 -6.55 -21.26 11.76
C TRP A 47 -7.20 -21.65 13.10
N SER A 48 -6.46 -22.33 13.99
CA SER A 48 -6.99 -22.87 15.26
C SER A 48 -6.00 -22.74 16.42
N THR A 49 -5.14 -21.72 16.37
CA THR A 49 -4.10 -21.52 17.37
C THR A 49 -3.63 -20.09 17.39
N THR A 50 -3.24 -19.61 18.57
CA THR A 50 -2.62 -18.30 18.81
C THR A 50 -1.12 -18.43 19.08
N ALA A 51 -0.54 -19.63 18.95
CA ALA A 51 0.87 -19.88 19.20
C ALA A 51 1.75 -19.09 18.21
N ASN A 52 2.87 -18.55 18.71
CA ASN A 52 3.84 -17.82 17.90
C ASN A 52 4.70 -18.79 17.07
N LYS A 53 4.14 -19.33 15.99
CA LYS A 53 4.79 -20.32 15.11
C LYS A 53 5.94 -19.73 14.28
N ALA A 54 5.81 -18.47 13.85
CA ALA A 54 6.73 -17.84 12.91
C ALA A 54 6.93 -16.35 13.26
N PRO A 55 7.79 -16.03 14.24
CA PRO A 55 7.99 -14.65 14.70
C PRO A 55 8.52 -13.72 13.60
N GLY A 56 9.43 -14.21 12.75
CA GLY A 56 9.96 -13.43 11.63
C GLY A 56 8.91 -13.09 10.57
N PHE A 57 7.97 -14.01 10.31
CA PHE A 57 6.86 -13.76 9.40
C PHE A 57 5.90 -12.71 9.97
N CYS A 58 5.57 -12.79 11.27
CA CYS A 58 4.72 -11.78 11.91
C CYS A 58 5.32 -10.38 11.83
N GLU A 59 6.64 -10.21 12.02
CA GLU A 59 7.27 -8.89 11.89
C GLU A 59 7.16 -8.31 10.46
N ILE A 60 7.26 -9.16 9.43
CA ILE A 60 7.09 -8.73 8.04
C ILE A 60 5.62 -8.40 7.76
N SER A 61 4.71 -9.26 8.21
CA SER A 61 3.27 -9.14 8.00
C SER A 61 2.72 -7.83 8.56
N ILE A 62 3.08 -7.47 9.80
CA ILE A 62 2.64 -6.20 10.39
C ILE A 62 3.16 -4.98 9.61
N ARG A 63 4.43 -5.01 9.16
CA ARG A 63 5.05 -3.90 8.41
C ARG A 63 4.40 -3.75 7.04
N LEU A 64 4.10 -4.87 6.40
CA LEU A 64 3.37 -4.89 5.13
C LEU A 64 1.95 -4.33 5.31
N ARG A 65 1.22 -4.73 6.36
CA ARG A 65 -0.10 -4.16 6.68
C ARG A 65 -0.07 -2.66 6.87
N HIS A 66 0.91 -2.14 7.61
CA HIS A 66 1.11 -0.70 7.75
C HIS A 66 1.39 -0.02 6.41
N ALA A 67 2.25 -0.59 5.58
CA ALA A 67 2.51 -0.07 4.23
C ALA A 67 1.23 0.00 3.40
N LEU A 68 0.37 -1.03 3.44
CA LEU A 68 -0.87 -1.08 2.66
C LEU A 68 -1.86 0.04 2.99
N TYR A 69 -1.97 0.43 4.28
CA TYR A 69 -2.86 1.50 4.70
C TYR A 69 -2.61 2.83 3.99
N ILE A 70 -1.34 3.14 3.67
CA ILE A 70 -0.95 4.37 2.98
C ILE A 70 -0.65 4.14 1.49
N ALA A 71 -0.17 2.96 1.10
CA ALA A 71 0.17 2.64 -0.28
C ALA A 71 -1.06 2.63 -1.20
N ILE A 72 -2.21 2.15 -0.70
CA ILE A 72 -3.47 2.14 -1.46
C ILE A 72 -3.92 3.57 -1.81
N PRO A 73 -4.12 4.50 -0.85
CA PRO A 73 -4.50 5.87 -1.17
C PRO A 73 -3.41 6.62 -1.95
N ALA A 74 -2.13 6.37 -1.69
CA ALA A 74 -1.04 6.96 -2.48
C ALA A 74 -1.09 6.52 -3.95
N SER A 75 -1.38 5.23 -4.20
CA SER A 75 -1.52 4.73 -5.57
C SER A 75 -2.76 5.33 -6.26
N ASN A 76 -3.87 5.50 -5.54
CA ASN A 76 -5.07 6.18 -6.07
C ASN A 76 -4.78 7.64 -6.44
N LEU A 77 -4.02 8.38 -5.63
CA LEU A 77 -3.60 9.74 -5.95
C LEU A 77 -2.78 9.78 -7.25
N VAL A 78 -1.85 8.85 -7.44
CA VAL A 78 -1.05 8.75 -8.68
C VAL A 78 -1.95 8.46 -9.89
N ILE A 79 -2.96 7.60 -9.72
CA ILE A 79 -3.95 7.30 -10.77
C ILE A 79 -4.76 8.57 -11.10
N ALA A 80 -5.26 9.30 -10.10
CA ALA A 80 -6.01 10.55 -10.27
C ALA A 80 -5.18 11.60 -11.00
N ARG A 81 -3.92 11.83 -10.57
CA ARG A 81 -2.97 12.74 -11.24
C ARG A 81 -2.73 12.36 -12.71
N LYS A 82 -2.66 11.07 -13.02
CA LYS A 82 -2.51 10.60 -14.40
C LYS A 82 -3.74 10.90 -15.24
N LEU A 83 -4.94 10.70 -14.69
CA LEU A 83 -6.22 10.99 -15.34
C LEU A 83 -6.41 12.49 -15.59
N GLU A 84 -6.07 13.35 -14.62
CA GLU A 84 -6.08 14.80 -14.76
C GLU A 84 -5.18 15.26 -15.92
N SER A 85 -3.96 14.73 -15.97
CA SER A 85 -2.99 15.04 -17.03
C SER A 85 -3.49 14.66 -18.45
N ILE A 86 -4.26 13.58 -18.54
CA ILE A 86 -4.93 13.13 -19.78
C ILE A 86 -6.10 14.07 -20.11
N ALA A 87 -6.97 14.35 -19.15
CA ALA A 87 -8.17 15.17 -19.32
C ALA A 87 -7.83 16.62 -19.71
N SER A 88 -6.80 17.21 -19.11
CA SER A 88 -6.31 18.55 -19.44
C SER A 88 -5.58 18.61 -20.80
N THR A 89 -5.45 17.50 -21.54
CA THR A 89 -4.62 17.34 -22.76
C THR A 89 -3.15 17.70 -22.58
N ARG A 90 -2.70 17.90 -21.33
CA ARG A 90 -1.34 18.30 -20.98
C ARG A 90 -0.36 17.22 -21.42
N GLN A 91 -0.77 15.95 -21.37
CA GLN A 91 0.03 14.82 -21.84
C GLN A 91 0.44 14.94 -23.32
N VAL A 92 -0.37 15.57 -24.19
CA VAL A 92 -0.07 15.77 -25.62
C VAL A 92 1.05 16.80 -25.82
N ARG A 93 1.24 17.73 -24.88
CA ARG A 93 2.28 18.77 -24.92
C ARG A 93 3.55 18.38 -24.15
N THR A 94 3.57 17.22 -23.50
CA THR A 94 4.72 16.81 -22.66
C THR A 94 5.88 16.26 -23.48
N THR A 95 7.09 16.78 -23.20
CA THR A 95 8.34 16.27 -23.76
C THR A 95 8.72 14.93 -23.10
N ALA A 96 9.52 14.10 -23.77
CA ALA A 96 10.00 12.82 -23.23
C ALA A 96 10.75 12.97 -21.87
N ALA A 97 11.45 14.08 -21.67
CA ALA A 97 12.12 14.40 -20.40
C ALA A 97 11.11 14.67 -19.27
N GLU A 98 10.03 15.40 -19.53
CA GLU A 98 8.96 15.68 -18.57
C GLU A 98 8.16 14.42 -18.23
N HIS A 99 7.95 13.53 -19.21
CA HIS A 99 7.34 12.22 -18.96
C HIS A 99 8.17 11.38 -17.98
N LYS A 100 9.51 11.36 -18.13
CA LYS A 100 10.39 10.62 -17.22
C LYS A 100 10.36 11.20 -15.80
N LYS A 101 10.34 12.53 -15.65
CA LYS A 101 10.20 13.20 -14.34
C LYS A 101 8.86 12.89 -13.68
N SER A 102 7.76 12.87 -14.44
CA SER A 102 6.44 12.50 -13.91
C SER A 102 6.46 11.08 -13.36
N VAL A 103 6.97 10.10 -14.14
CA VAL A 103 7.07 8.70 -13.71
C VAL A 103 7.92 8.54 -12.45
N ILE A 104 9.04 9.27 -12.33
CA ILE A 104 9.87 9.25 -11.12
C ILE A 104 9.11 9.82 -9.93
N THR A 105 8.39 10.93 -10.12
CA THR A 105 7.58 11.57 -9.06
C THR A 105 6.46 10.63 -8.61
N ASP A 106 5.78 9.98 -9.55
CA ASP A 106 4.72 9.03 -9.29
C ASP A 106 5.23 7.83 -8.47
N LEU A 107 6.42 7.33 -8.81
CA LEU A 107 7.06 6.22 -8.10
C LEU A 107 7.55 6.65 -6.70
N LEU A 108 8.06 7.87 -6.56
CA LEU A 108 8.42 8.45 -5.26
C LEU A 108 7.20 8.62 -4.36
N ILE A 109 6.05 9.01 -4.91
CA ILE A 109 4.81 9.12 -4.13
C ILE A 109 4.32 7.72 -3.73
N SER A 110 4.27 6.77 -4.67
CA SER A 110 3.70 5.44 -4.41
C SER A 110 4.58 4.56 -3.51
N VAL A 111 5.91 4.73 -3.53
CA VAL A 111 6.86 3.92 -2.73
C VAL A 111 7.45 4.70 -1.57
N GLY A 112 7.79 5.97 -1.79
CA GLY A 112 8.41 6.81 -0.77
C GLY A 112 7.49 7.07 0.42
N LEU A 113 6.19 7.35 0.19
CA LEU A 113 5.23 7.55 1.28
C LEU A 113 5.08 6.29 2.16
N PRO A 114 4.85 5.07 1.61
CA PRO A 114 4.84 3.84 2.42
C PRO A 114 6.13 3.60 3.20
N VAL A 115 7.29 3.83 2.61
CA VAL A 115 8.58 3.61 3.30
C VAL A 115 8.76 4.58 4.46
N LEU A 116 8.44 5.87 4.25
CA LEU A 116 8.47 6.89 5.30
C LEU A 116 7.51 6.50 6.44
N TYR A 117 6.28 6.15 6.07
CA TYR A 117 5.24 5.77 7.02
C TYR A 117 5.64 4.57 7.88
N VAL A 118 6.10 3.48 7.27
CA VAL A 118 6.56 2.30 8.01
C VAL A 118 7.74 2.64 8.91
N SER A 119 8.68 3.47 8.47
CA SER A 119 9.84 3.89 9.27
C SER A 119 9.43 4.68 10.52
N LEU A 120 8.47 5.60 10.38
CA LEU A 120 7.89 6.34 11.50
C LEU A 120 7.17 5.41 12.48
N MET A 121 6.49 4.40 11.94
CA MET A 121 5.71 3.47 12.73
C MET A 121 6.56 2.51 13.57
N ILE A 122 7.76 2.17 13.09
CA ILE A 122 8.76 1.41 13.87
C ILE A 122 9.10 2.14 15.17
N VAL A 123 9.14 3.48 15.16
CA VAL A 123 9.47 4.29 16.35
C VAL A 123 8.31 4.33 17.35
N ASN A 124 7.06 4.37 16.86
CA ASN A 124 5.87 4.52 17.71
C ASN A 124 5.32 3.18 18.25
N GLN A 125 5.88 2.05 17.85
CA GLN A 125 5.33 0.74 18.18
C GLN A 125 5.79 0.24 19.56
N THR A 126 4.93 0.34 20.56
CA THR A 126 5.23 -0.04 21.97
C THR A 126 5.28 -1.56 22.20
N SER A 127 4.48 -2.34 21.45
CA SER A 127 4.43 -3.81 21.53
C SER A 127 4.63 -4.44 20.14
N ARG A 128 5.44 -5.51 20.06
CA ARG A 128 5.90 -6.10 18.79
C ARG A 128 4.78 -6.55 17.85
N TYR A 129 3.81 -7.33 18.32
CA TYR A 129 2.62 -7.75 17.55
C TYR A 129 1.69 -8.56 18.46
N SER A 130 0.40 -8.64 18.10
CA SER A 130 -0.58 -9.53 18.72
C SER A 130 -0.99 -10.61 17.73
N ILE A 131 -1.18 -11.84 18.17
CA ILE A 131 -1.68 -12.93 17.32
C ILE A 131 -3.14 -13.15 17.67
N ILE A 132 -4.02 -13.00 16.67
CA ILE A 132 -5.45 -13.22 16.80
C ILE A 132 -5.77 -14.55 16.11
N GLU A 133 -6.53 -15.42 16.78
CA GLU A 133 -6.95 -16.70 16.19
C GLU A 133 -7.75 -16.46 14.89
N GLN A 134 -7.56 -17.31 13.88
CA GLN A 134 -8.16 -17.22 12.53
C GLN A 134 -7.72 -16.03 11.66
N VAL A 135 -7.23 -14.95 12.28
CA VAL A 135 -6.79 -13.73 11.59
C VAL A 135 -5.27 -13.68 11.41
N GLY A 136 -4.51 -14.23 12.36
CA GLY A 136 -3.04 -14.27 12.35
C GLY A 136 -2.38 -13.07 13.02
N CYS A 137 -1.24 -12.65 12.48
CA CYS A 137 -0.42 -11.57 13.02
C CYS A 137 -1.11 -10.21 12.84
N TRP A 138 -1.31 -9.47 13.93
CA TRP A 138 -1.96 -8.18 13.93
C TRP A 138 -1.10 -7.11 14.60
N PRO A 139 -1.02 -5.89 14.02
CA PRO A 139 -0.29 -4.80 14.65
C PRO A 139 -1.03 -4.32 15.91
N TYR A 140 -0.29 -4.19 17.00
CA TYR A 140 -0.82 -3.58 18.22
C TYR A 140 -0.61 -2.07 18.16
N LEU A 141 -1.70 -1.32 18.02
CA LEU A 141 -1.69 0.13 17.89
C LEU A 141 -2.26 0.77 19.13
N TYR A 142 -1.48 1.64 19.78
CA TYR A 142 -1.99 2.51 20.82
C TYR A 142 -2.52 3.79 20.20
N LEU A 143 -3.77 4.17 20.49
CA LEU A 143 -4.35 5.44 20.05
C LEU A 143 -3.71 6.59 20.84
N SER A 144 -2.57 7.07 20.36
CA SER A 144 -1.91 8.28 20.86
C SER A 144 -2.13 9.45 19.90
N TRP A 145 -1.90 10.68 20.37
CA TRP A 145 -1.86 11.86 19.49
C TRP A 145 -0.85 11.70 18.34
N VAL A 146 0.23 10.95 18.60
CA VAL A 146 1.23 10.59 17.60
C VAL A 146 0.63 9.72 16.49
N TRP A 147 -0.27 8.78 16.82
CA TRP A 147 -0.99 8.01 15.80
C TRP A 147 -1.86 8.90 14.91
N VAL A 148 -2.59 9.86 15.49
CA VAL A 148 -3.44 10.79 14.70
C VAL A 148 -2.58 11.61 13.74
N LEU A 149 -1.46 12.17 14.22
CA LEU A 149 -0.56 12.98 13.40
C LEU A 149 0.18 12.17 12.34
N LEU A 150 0.57 10.94 12.63
CA LEU A 150 1.39 10.14 11.72
C LEU A 150 0.57 9.24 10.79
N VAL A 151 -0.68 8.92 11.14
CA VAL A 151 -1.55 8.00 10.39
C VAL A 151 -2.73 8.70 9.75
N ALA A 152 -3.52 9.45 10.51
CA ALA A 152 -4.69 10.10 9.95
C ALA A 152 -4.28 11.28 9.06
N PHE A 153 -3.32 12.10 9.50
CA PHE A 153 -2.94 13.31 8.77
C PHE A 153 -2.39 13.06 7.36
N PRO A 154 -1.47 12.11 7.11
CA PRO A 154 -0.97 11.87 5.75
C PRO A 154 -2.05 11.31 4.82
N VAL A 155 -2.92 10.42 5.33
CA VAL A 155 -4.03 9.87 4.54
C VAL A 155 -5.02 10.96 4.17
N ILE A 156 -5.36 11.84 5.12
CA ILE A 156 -6.23 12.99 4.89
C ILE A 156 -5.61 13.90 3.82
N ILE A 157 -4.32 14.25 3.92
CA ILE A 157 -3.65 15.08 2.91
C ILE A 157 -3.69 14.43 1.54
N VAL A 158 -3.38 13.14 1.43
CA VAL A 158 -3.38 12.41 0.16
C VAL A 158 -4.79 12.35 -0.43
N SER A 159 -5.81 12.12 0.39
CA SER A 159 -7.22 12.12 -0.03
C SER A 159 -7.70 13.50 -0.48
N PHE A 160 -7.37 14.57 0.25
CA PHE A 160 -7.69 15.94 -0.16
C PHE A 160 -6.95 16.33 -1.44
N ALA A 161 -5.67 15.98 -1.57
CA ALA A 161 -4.92 16.19 -2.80
C ALA A 161 -5.57 15.46 -3.98
N SER A 162 -6.07 14.24 -3.77
CA SER A 162 -6.79 13.48 -4.80
C SER A 162 -8.15 14.07 -5.18
N ALA A 163 -8.73 14.96 -4.36
CA ALA A 163 -9.96 15.67 -4.71
C ALA A 163 -9.68 16.95 -5.53
N VAL A 164 -8.44 17.45 -5.50
CA VAL A 164 -8.00 18.65 -6.23
C VAL A 164 -7.54 18.30 -7.67
N TYR A 165 -7.01 17.09 -7.87
CA TYR A 165 -6.64 16.55 -9.18
C TYR A 165 -7.81 15.79 -9.81
#